data_AF-A0A3D8SD24-F1
#
_entry.id   AF-A0A3D8SD24-F1
#
_cell.length_a   1.000
_cell.length_b   1.000
_cell.length_c   1.000
_cell.angle_alpha   90.00
_cell.angle_beta   90.00
_cell.angle_gamma   90.00
#
_symmetry.space_group_name_H-M   'P 1'
#
loop_
_entity.id
_entity.type
_entity.pdbx_description
1 polymer ?
#
loop_
_entity_poly.entity_id
_entity_poly.type
_entity_poly.pdbx_seq_one_letter_code
_entity_poly.pdbx_strand_id
1 'polypeptide(L)'
;MPVILSPGTGVTGTQTFSGNFMKLLANSSIADPVVLDIPNNLLDDVQVNAEYVAYAVNYVSRSINMQWAAKYWPSTRSTVSDFIAVSPDIKGTNIADAVAGLTGILPVAPALLQQEDTSTLIATLRANGGDSALVPTTTIYSSSDEIVQPQSGNQASGFFLDANNIGASNSQVQTVCPNQAAGGNFTHEGMLYNSLAFALAMDAFTNPGPGQVSRLDLPTVCAAALAPGLDATDKSTTDSTITIAAGNVLTYQNGVTKEPNIKAYAAKDTPTMKSAT
;
A
#
# COMPACT_ATOMS: atom_id res chain seq x y z
N MET A 1 21.07 -1.90 0.32
CA MET A 1 20.46 -0.99 -0.68
C MET A 1 19.54 0.00 0.03
N PRO A 2 19.41 1.26 -0.40
CA PRO A 2 18.44 2.18 0.18
C PRO A 2 17.02 1.64 -0.02
N VAL A 3 16.22 1.65 1.05
CA VAL A 3 14.81 1.25 1.01
C VAL A 3 14.00 2.34 1.67
N ILE A 4 13.10 2.96 0.92
CA ILE A 4 12.28 4.05 1.42
C ILE A 4 10.94 3.49 1.89
N LEU A 5 10.59 3.77 3.13
CA LEU A 5 9.37 3.29 3.76
C LEU A 5 8.30 4.39 3.66
N SER A 6 7.33 4.22 2.76
CA SER A 6 6.21 5.14 2.58
C SER A 6 5.00 4.71 3.42
N PRO A 7 4.44 5.60 4.27
CA PRO A 7 3.37 5.27 5.21
C PRO A 7 2.05 4.89 4.54
N GLY A 8 1.10 4.47 5.39
CA GLY A 8 -0.31 4.37 5.05
C GLY A 8 -1.10 5.62 5.44
N THR A 9 -2.36 5.66 5.04
CA THR A 9 -3.28 6.79 5.28
C THR A 9 -3.47 7.08 6.78
N GLY A 10 -3.38 8.35 7.17
CA GLY A 10 -3.65 8.83 8.52
C GLY A 10 -2.47 8.71 9.50
N VAL A 11 -1.31 8.23 9.08
CA VAL A 11 -0.12 8.06 9.95
C VAL A 11 1.16 8.54 9.27
N THR A 12 2.16 8.92 10.07
CA THR A 12 3.52 9.19 9.57
C THR A 12 4.26 7.88 9.24
N GLY A 13 5.37 7.98 8.51
CA GLY A 13 6.25 6.83 8.25
C GLY A 13 6.81 6.27 9.54
N THR A 14 7.26 7.13 10.47
CA THR A 14 7.82 6.66 11.75
C THR A 14 6.75 5.92 12.58
N GLN A 15 5.53 6.45 12.62
CA GLN A 15 4.40 5.78 13.28
C GLN A 15 4.09 4.44 12.62
N THR A 16 4.10 4.38 11.28
CA THR A 16 3.80 3.16 10.52
C THR A 16 4.84 2.07 10.76
N PHE A 17 6.13 2.40 10.75
CA PHE A 17 7.18 1.39 10.57
C PHE A 17 8.03 1.08 11.80
N SER A 18 7.96 1.89 12.86
CA SER A 18 8.79 1.73 14.07
C SER A 18 8.71 0.34 14.71
N GLY A 19 7.52 -0.28 14.68
CA GLY A 19 7.29 -1.64 15.20
C GLY A 19 7.39 -2.77 14.17
N ASN A 20 7.97 -2.55 12.99
CA ASN A 20 8.00 -3.58 11.94
C ASN A 20 9.20 -3.43 10.97
N PHE A 21 8.96 -3.11 9.70
CA PHE A 21 9.99 -3.05 8.64
C PHE A 21 11.15 -2.13 9.01
N MET A 22 10.92 -0.97 9.64
CA MET A 22 12.03 -0.08 10.02
C MET A 22 12.98 -0.80 11.00
N LYS A 23 12.44 -1.45 12.04
CA LYS A 23 13.23 -2.21 13.01
C LYS A 23 13.99 -3.37 12.35
N LEU A 24 13.31 -4.13 11.49
CA LEU A 24 13.92 -5.29 10.85
C LEU A 24 15.01 -4.91 9.85
N LEU A 25 14.76 -3.89 9.03
CA LEU A 25 15.72 -3.44 8.02
C LEU A 25 16.90 -2.70 8.66
N ALA A 26 16.69 -1.92 9.72
CA ALA A 26 17.78 -1.26 10.44
C ALA A 26 18.77 -2.24 11.08
N ASN A 27 18.33 -3.47 11.37
CA ASN A 27 19.15 -4.56 11.87
C ASN A 27 19.68 -5.50 10.76
N SER A 28 19.44 -5.17 9.49
CA SER A 28 19.82 -5.97 8.33
C SER A 28 21.04 -5.37 7.62
N SER A 29 21.88 -6.21 7.02
CA SER A 29 22.96 -5.76 6.11
C SER A 29 22.49 -5.65 4.66
N ILE A 30 21.25 -6.04 4.36
CA ILE A 30 20.70 -6.13 3.00
C ILE A 30 20.13 -4.77 2.55
N ALA A 31 19.45 -4.07 3.46
CA ALA A 31 18.70 -2.86 3.18
C ALA A 31 18.99 -1.78 4.23
N ASP A 32 18.95 -0.51 3.80
CA ASP A 32 19.14 0.67 4.63
C ASP A 32 17.85 1.49 4.61
N PRO A 33 17.02 1.43 5.68
CA PRO A 33 15.69 2.03 5.67
C PRO A 33 15.75 3.56 5.82
N VAL A 34 15.11 4.26 4.89
CA VAL A 34 14.81 5.69 4.97
C VAL A 34 13.31 5.85 5.13
N VAL A 35 12.86 6.56 6.15
CA VAL A 35 11.42 6.73 6.40
C VAL A 35 10.94 8.02 5.73
N LEU A 36 9.84 7.94 4.97
CA LEU A 36 9.20 9.12 4.40
C LEU A 36 8.05 9.58 5.29
N ASP A 37 8.15 10.77 5.86
CA ASP A 37 7.03 11.43 6.53
C ASP A 37 6.39 12.44 5.57
N ILE A 38 5.25 12.06 4.98
CA ILE A 38 4.47 12.93 4.09
C ILE A 38 3.63 13.87 4.95
N PRO A 39 3.55 15.18 4.62
CA PRO A 39 2.73 16.13 5.38
C PRO A 39 1.29 15.68 5.58
N ASN A 40 0.70 16.16 6.68
CA ASN A 40 -0.68 15.89 7.05
C ASN A 40 -1.02 14.39 7.09
N ASN A 41 -0.04 13.54 7.40
CA ASN A 41 -0.21 12.10 7.60
C ASN A 41 -0.91 11.41 6.41
N LEU A 42 -0.54 11.77 5.17
CA LEU A 42 -1.14 11.22 3.94
C LEU A 42 -2.65 11.52 3.75
N LEU A 43 -3.21 12.50 4.47
CA LEU A 43 -4.64 12.84 4.38
C LEU A 43 -4.98 13.86 3.28
N ASP A 44 -3.97 14.58 2.77
CA ASP A 44 -4.12 15.50 1.64
C ASP A 44 -4.42 14.77 0.31
N ASP A 45 -4.64 15.54 -0.75
CA ASP A 45 -4.79 15.04 -2.13
C ASP A 45 -3.68 14.03 -2.48
N VAL A 46 -4.06 12.80 -2.81
CA VAL A 46 -3.15 11.70 -3.20
C VAL A 46 -2.22 12.12 -4.34
N GLN A 47 -2.68 12.98 -5.24
CA GLN A 47 -1.88 13.47 -6.36
C GLN A 47 -0.71 14.33 -5.89
N VAL A 48 -0.85 15.03 -4.76
CA VAL A 48 0.19 15.84 -4.10
C VAL A 48 1.08 14.94 -3.24
N ASN A 49 0.49 14.02 -2.49
CA ASN A 49 1.23 13.03 -1.69
C ASN A 49 2.19 12.21 -2.55
N ALA A 50 1.78 11.83 -3.77
CA ALA A 50 2.60 11.11 -4.73
C ALA A 50 3.82 11.90 -5.22
N GLU A 51 3.80 13.24 -5.16
CA GLU A 51 4.97 14.07 -5.53
C GLU A 51 6.14 13.83 -4.58
N TYR A 52 5.87 13.64 -3.27
CA TYR A 52 6.89 13.29 -2.29
C TYR A 52 7.51 11.92 -2.57
N VAL A 53 6.69 10.94 -2.95
CA VAL A 53 7.16 9.59 -3.31
C VAL A 53 7.98 9.64 -4.61
N ALA A 54 7.52 10.38 -5.62
CA ALA A 54 8.23 10.57 -6.88
C ALA A 54 9.59 11.24 -6.70
N TYR A 55 9.72 12.12 -5.70
CA TYR A 55 10.98 12.82 -5.42
C TYR A 55 12.04 11.92 -4.75
N ALA A 56 11.62 10.94 -3.94
CA ALA A 56 12.53 10.25 -3.04
C ALA A 56 13.06 8.90 -3.57
N VAL A 57 12.28 8.15 -4.36
CA VAL A 57 12.54 6.87 -5.05
C VAL A 57 13.62 5.85 -4.56
N ASN A 58 13.12 4.77 -3.91
CA ASN A 58 13.49 3.32 -3.94
C ASN A 58 12.61 2.60 -2.87
N TYR A 59 11.35 2.21 -3.12
CA TYR A 59 10.32 2.12 -2.05
C TYR A 59 9.77 0.74 -1.63
N VAL A 60 9.56 0.57 -0.31
CA VAL A 60 8.47 -0.21 0.29
C VAL A 60 7.33 0.77 0.60
N SER A 61 6.13 0.53 0.09
CA SER A 61 4.99 1.44 0.27
C SER A 61 3.70 0.68 0.53
N ARG A 62 2.79 1.25 1.32
CA ARG A 62 1.44 0.68 1.51
C ARG A 62 0.39 1.32 0.61
N SER A 63 0.79 2.33 -0.17
CA SER A 63 -0.15 3.30 -0.72
C SER A 63 -0.10 3.40 -2.24
N ILE A 64 -1.26 3.70 -2.84
CA ILE A 64 -1.42 4.06 -4.26
C ILE A 64 -0.51 5.20 -4.74
N ASN A 65 0.05 6.00 -3.82
CA ASN A 65 1.00 7.06 -4.13
C ASN A 65 2.20 6.60 -4.96
N MET A 66 2.76 5.41 -4.68
CA MET A 66 3.90 4.89 -5.44
C MET A 66 3.52 4.53 -6.88
N GLN A 67 2.35 3.92 -7.08
CA GLN A 67 1.89 3.59 -8.43
C GLN A 67 1.50 4.86 -9.21
N TRP A 68 0.89 5.85 -8.54
CA TRP A 68 0.62 7.16 -9.13
C TRP A 68 1.92 7.86 -9.56
N ALA A 69 2.93 7.88 -8.68
CA ALA A 69 4.26 8.40 -8.96
C ALA A 69 4.90 7.69 -10.17
N ALA A 70 4.89 6.35 -10.19
CA ALA A 70 5.41 5.56 -11.30
C ALA A 70 4.67 5.88 -12.62
N LYS A 71 3.35 6.07 -12.58
CA LYS A 71 2.55 6.38 -13.76
C LYS A 71 2.88 7.77 -14.34
N TYR A 72 2.87 8.81 -13.51
CA TYR A 72 2.93 10.20 -13.97
C TYR A 72 4.33 10.85 -13.92
N TRP A 73 5.29 10.22 -13.24
CA TRP A 73 6.71 10.55 -13.29
C TRP A 73 7.53 9.35 -13.79
N PRO A 74 7.51 9.05 -15.10
CA PRO A 74 8.15 7.85 -15.65
C PRO A 74 9.65 7.71 -15.36
N SER A 75 10.35 8.81 -15.04
CA SER A 75 11.76 8.80 -14.63
C SER A 75 12.01 7.91 -13.40
N THR A 76 11.02 7.81 -12.50
CA THR A 76 11.08 6.97 -11.29
C THR A 76 11.23 5.48 -11.61
N ARG A 77 10.71 5.01 -12.75
CA ARG A 77 10.73 3.59 -13.13
C ARG A 77 12.13 3.06 -13.39
N SER A 78 13.04 3.93 -13.80
CA SER A 78 14.43 3.56 -14.08
C SER A 78 15.32 3.52 -12.83
N THR A 79 14.86 4.13 -11.74
CA THR A 79 15.62 4.22 -10.49
C THR A 79 15.14 3.23 -9.44
N VAL A 80 13.92 2.70 -9.59
CA VAL A 80 13.30 1.74 -8.67
C VAL A 80 13.56 0.33 -9.14
N SER A 81 14.27 -0.46 -8.33
CA SER A 81 14.44 -1.89 -8.62
C SER A 81 13.17 -2.68 -8.34
N ASP A 82 12.50 -2.38 -7.22
CA ASP A 82 11.36 -3.12 -6.71
C ASP A 82 10.38 -2.20 -5.98
N PHE A 83 9.10 -2.48 -6.15
CA PHE A 83 8.01 -1.92 -5.35
C PHE A 83 7.38 -3.04 -4.52
N ILE A 84 7.59 -3.00 -3.21
CA ILE A 84 6.95 -3.91 -2.26
C ILE A 84 5.74 -3.23 -1.66
N ALA A 85 4.56 -3.79 -1.94
CA ALA A 85 3.27 -3.25 -1.59
C ALA A 85 2.57 -4.12 -0.53
N VAL A 86 2.47 -3.61 0.70
CA VAL A 86 1.84 -4.34 1.82
C VAL A 86 0.45 -3.78 2.11
N SER A 87 -0.57 -4.62 1.94
CA SER A 87 -2.00 -4.25 1.97
C SER A 87 -2.36 -3.07 1.03
N PRO A 88 -1.91 -3.06 -0.24
CA PRO A 88 -2.22 -1.96 -1.14
C PRO A 88 -3.69 -1.97 -1.56
N ASP A 89 -4.17 -0.79 -1.94
CA ASP A 89 -5.55 -0.49 -2.36
C ASP A 89 -5.59 0.08 -3.79
N ILE A 90 -4.94 -0.59 -4.75
CA ILE A 90 -4.84 -0.09 -6.14
C ILE A 90 -6.19 -0.09 -6.90
N LYS A 91 -7.25 -0.64 -6.30
CA LYS A 91 -8.64 -0.51 -6.76
C LYS A 91 -9.50 0.29 -5.78
N GLY A 92 -8.90 0.98 -4.81
CA GLY A 92 -9.61 1.61 -3.71
C GLY A 92 -10.23 0.59 -2.77
N THR A 93 -11.21 1.01 -1.98
CA THR A 93 -11.94 0.15 -1.05
C THR A 93 -13.40 0.53 -0.97
N ASN A 94 -14.28 -0.46 -0.91
CA ASN A 94 -15.71 -0.24 -0.70
C ASN A 94 -16.07 0.02 0.77
N ILE A 95 -15.12 -0.13 1.70
CA ILE A 95 -15.30 0.27 3.11
C ILE A 95 -15.15 1.79 3.26
N ALA A 96 -14.33 2.42 2.40
CA ALA A 96 -14.25 3.87 2.35
C ALA A 96 -15.63 4.44 2.05
N ASP A 97 -16.42 3.85 1.15
CA ASP A 97 -17.81 4.25 0.88
C ASP A 97 -18.74 4.18 2.10
N ALA A 98 -18.39 3.41 3.14
CA ALA A 98 -19.17 3.35 4.39
C ALA A 98 -18.79 4.46 5.37
N VAL A 99 -17.49 4.78 5.51
CA VAL A 99 -17.00 5.93 6.30
C VAL A 99 -17.33 7.25 5.60
N ALA A 100 -17.22 7.23 4.29
CA ALA A 100 -17.59 8.25 3.33
C ALA A 100 -19.05 8.08 2.87
N GLY A 101 -19.87 7.22 3.48
CA GLY A 101 -21.33 7.22 3.27
C GLY A 101 -21.99 8.51 3.80
N LEU A 102 -21.19 9.33 4.49
CA LEU A 102 -21.43 10.72 4.87
C LEU A 102 -20.94 11.73 3.81
N THR A 103 -20.47 11.26 2.65
CA THR A 103 -19.99 12.08 1.53
C THR A 103 -21.05 13.03 1.04
N GLY A 104 -20.64 14.28 0.83
CA GLY A 104 -21.55 15.38 0.54
C GLY A 104 -22.27 15.97 1.77
N ILE A 105 -22.16 15.36 2.95
CA ILE A 105 -22.79 15.85 4.20
C ILE A 105 -21.75 16.43 5.16
N LEU A 106 -20.61 15.76 5.35
CA LEU A 106 -19.53 16.22 6.24
C LEU A 106 -18.19 16.33 5.50
N PRO A 107 -17.36 17.35 5.79
CA PRO A 107 -16.00 17.42 5.26
C PRO A 107 -15.15 16.25 5.79
N VAL A 108 -14.45 15.56 4.89
CA VAL A 108 -13.50 14.48 5.23
C VAL A 108 -12.15 14.69 4.53
N ALA A 109 -11.11 13.99 4.96
CA ALA A 109 -9.80 14.09 4.32
C ALA A 109 -9.86 13.74 2.81
N PRO A 110 -9.26 14.57 1.93
CA PRO A 110 -9.21 14.31 0.48
C PRO A 110 -8.80 12.88 0.10
N ALA A 111 -7.77 12.34 0.75
CA ALA A 111 -7.29 10.99 0.45
C ALA A 111 -8.34 9.90 0.69
N LEU A 112 -9.27 10.09 1.64
CA LEU A 112 -10.31 9.10 1.92
C LEU A 112 -11.29 8.97 0.75
N LEU A 113 -11.71 10.11 0.18
CA LEU A 113 -12.57 10.14 -1.01
C LEU A 113 -11.87 9.55 -2.23
N GLN A 114 -10.58 9.80 -2.36
CA GLN A 114 -9.76 9.32 -3.47
C GLN A 114 -9.38 7.84 -3.37
N GLN A 115 -9.59 7.21 -2.21
CA GLN A 115 -9.38 5.77 -1.98
C GLN A 115 -10.69 4.98 -2.05
N GLU A 116 -11.85 5.62 -2.29
CA GLU A 116 -13.09 4.93 -2.66
C GLU A 116 -12.89 4.17 -3.98
N ASP A 117 -13.44 2.96 -4.08
CA ASP A 117 -13.30 2.13 -5.29
C ASP A 117 -14.05 2.70 -6.50
N THR A 118 -15.00 3.61 -6.24
CA THR A 118 -15.75 4.37 -7.26
C THR A 118 -15.15 5.74 -7.58
N SER A 119 -14.04 6.13 -6.95
CA SER A 119 -13.45 7.46 -7.12
C SER A 119 -12.89 7.73 -8.51
N THR A 120 -12.90 8.99 -8.92
CA THR A 120 -12.32 9.45 -10.19
C THR A 120 -10.81 9.22 -10.21
N LEU A 121 -10.14 9.33 -9.06
CA LEU A 121 -8.71 9.11 -8.90
C LEU A 121 -8.36 7.64 -9.14
N ILE A 122 -9.06 6.69 -8.52
CA ILE A 122 -8.82 5.26 -8.77
C ILE A 122 -9.08 4.93 -10.24
N ALA A 123 -10.18 5.42 -10.82
CA ALA A 123 -10.47 5.18 -12.22
C ALA A 123 -9.39 5.78 -13.16
N THR A 124 -8.91 6.98 -12.86
CA THR A 124 -7.83 7.66 -13.59
C THR A 124 -6.49 6.94 -13.42
N LEU A 125 -6.17 6.47 -12.22
CA LEU A 125 -4.95 5.71 -11.93
C LEU A 125 -4.92 4.42 -12.73
N ARG A 126 -6.02 3.67 -12.73
CA ARG A 126 -6.11 2.35 -13.36
C ARG A 126 -6.18 2.39 -14.89
N ALA A 127 -6.68 3.48 -15.46
CA ALA A 127 -6.76 3.63 -16.92
C ALA A 127 -5.40 3.49 -17.62
N ASN A 128 -5.43 3.05 -18.88
CA ASN A 128 -4.26 3.00 -19.76
C ASN A 128 -3.05 2.26 -19.16
N GLY A 129 -3.30 1.11 -18.52
CA GLY A 129 -2.27 0.20 -18.01
C GLY A 129 -1.72 0.56 -16.63
N GLY A 130 -2.30 1.56 -15.93
CA GLY A 130 -1.89 1.88 -14.56
C GLY A 130 -2.38 0.87 -13.51
N ASP A 131 -3.23 -0.07 -13.89
CA ASP A 131 -3.59 -1.26 -13.12
C ASP A 131 -2.61 -2.43 -13.24
N SER A 132 -1.59 -2.28 -14.09
CA SER A 132 -0.48 -3.20 -14.24
C SER A 132 0.78 -2.68 -13.55
N ALA A 133 1.68 -3.58 -13.17
CA ALA A 133 2.99 -3.22 -12.67
C ALA A 133 3.76 -2.34 -13.67
N LEU A 134 4.36 -1.26 -13.15
CA LEU A 134 5.18 -0.30 -13.91
C LEU A 134 6.68 -0.43 -13.57
N VAL A 135 6.98 -1.14 -12.50
CA VAL A 135 8.28 -1.60 -11.99
C VAL A 135 8.05 -3.00 -11.41
N PRO A 136 9.08 -3.83 -11.14
CA PRO A 136 8.88 -5.10 -10.47
C PRO A 136 8.08 -4.93 -9.17
N THR A 137 6.90 -5.54 -9.07
CA THR A 137 5.96 -5.29 -7.97
C THR A 137 5.64 -6.57 -7.20
N THR A 138 5.87 -6.54 -5.88
CA THR A 138 5.49 -7.61 -4.95
C THR A 138 4.34 -7.12 -4.10
N THR A 139 3.15 -7.71 -4.23
CA THR A 139 2.01 -7.38 -3.38
C THR A 139 1.72 -8.50 -2.39
N ILE A 140 1.46 -8.11 -1.15
CA ILE A 140 1.09 -9.04 -0.08
C ILE A 140 -0.12 -8.46 0.64
N TYR A 141 -1.17 -9.27 0.80
CA TYR A 141 -2.44 -8.84 1.36
C TYR A 141 -3.14 -9.98 2.10
N SER A 142 -4.17 -9.62 2.88
CA SER A 142 -4.95 -10.53 3.70
C SER A 142 -6.42 -10.41 3.36
N SER A 143 -7.13 -11.53 3.26
CA SER A 143 -8.59 -11.51 3.09
C SER A 143 -9.34 -10.93 4.28
N SER A 144 -8.72 -10.90 5.46
CA SER A 144 -9.29 -10.32 6.68
C SER A 144 -8.93 -8.86 6.90
N ASP A 145 -8.38 -8.17 5.88
CA ASP A 145 -8.13 -6.73 5.93
C ASP A 145 -9.44 -5.96 6.20
N GLU A 146 -9.49 -5.23 7.30
CA GLU A 146 -10.69 -4.54 7.78
C GLU A 146 -10.86 -3.13 7.22
N ILE A 147 -9.90 -2.66 6.40
CA ILE A 147 -9.88 -1.31 5.83
C ILE A 147 -10.03 -1.36 4.31
N VAL A 148 -9.35 -2.31 3.67
CA VAL A 148 -9.36 -2.50 2.22
C VAL A 148 -10.17 -3.74 1.88
N GLN A 149 -11.29 -3.55 1.18
CA GLN A 149 -12.06 -4.66 0.62
C GLN A 149 -12.54 -4.33 -0.81
N PRO A 150 -12.64 -5.35 -1.68
CA PRO A 150 -12.28 -6.77 -1.45
C PRO A 150 -10.76 -6.99 -1.38
N GLN A 151 -10.27 -7.95 -0.57
CA GLN A 151 -8.84 -8.37 -0.55
C GLN A 151 -8.66 -9.89 -0.72
N SER A 152 -9.40 -10.50 -1.65
CA SER A 152 -9.33 -11.95 -1.94
C SER A 152 -9.24 -12.26 -3.42
N GLY A 153 -8.40 -13.25 -3.77
CA GLY A 153 -8.20 -13.73 -5.13
C GLY A 153 -7.81 -12.62 -6.11
N ASN A 154 -8.10 -12.83 -7.40
CA ASN A 154 -7.75 -11.86 -8.46
C ASN A 154 -8.61 -10.59 -8.43
N GLN A 155 -9.70 -10.59 -7.65
CA GLN A 155 -10.55 -9.43 -7.43
C GLN A 155 -10.03 -8.53 -6.31
N ALA A 156 -9.05 -8.98 -5.52
CA ALA A 156 -8.43 -8.18 -4.45
C ALA A 156 -8.04 -6.79 -4.97
N SER A 157 -8.27 -5.78 -4.12
CA SER A 157 -7.95 -4.39 -4.42
C SER A 157 -6.47 -4.23 -4.68
N GLY A 158 -5.64 -4.91 -3.87
CA GLY A 158 -4.20 -4.93 -4.00
C GLY A 158 -3.63 -5.75 -5.16
N PHE A 159 -4.47 -6.40 -5.98
CA PHE A 159 -4.00 -7.24 -7.08
C PHE A 159 -3.53 -6.40 -8.28
N PHE A 160 -2.25 -6.53 -8.61
CA PHE A 160 -1.64 -5.93 -9.80
C PHE A 160 -1.61 -6.91 -10.98
N LEU A 161 -1.92 -6.40 -12.17
CA LEU A 161 -1.68 -7.11 -13.42
C LEU A 161 -0.20 -7.00 -13.84
N ASP A 162 0.21 -7.81 -14.82
CA ASP A 162 1.56 -7.74 -15.42
C ASP A 162 1.50 -7.63 -16.95
N ALA A 163 0.63 -6.76 -17.47
CA ALA A 163 0.46 -6.61 -18.91
C ALA A 163 1.75 -6.12 -19.63
N ASN A 164 2.69 -5.53 -18.88
CA ASN A 164 3.95 -4.99 -19.40
C ASN A 164 5.12 -6.01 -19.32
N ASN A 165 4.91 -7.22 -18.79
CA ASN A 165 5.95 -8.22 -18.53
C ASN A 165 7.14 -7.65 -17.73
N ILE A 166 6.86 -6.80 -16.75
CA ILE A 166 7.87 -6.21 -15.86
C ILE A 166 8.05 -7.07 -14.60
N GLY A 167 7.05 -7.89 -14.28
CA GLY A 167 7.02 -8.78 -13.12
C GLY A 167 6.07 -8.26 -12.05
N ALA A 168 4.94 -8.94 -11.88
CA ALA A 168 4.05 -8.77 -10.73
C ALA A 168 3.89 -10.09 -9.98
N SER A 169 4.07 -10.07 -8.67
CA SER A 169 3.79 -11.18 -7.76
C SER A 169 2.71 -10.77 -6.78
N ASN A 170 1.62 -11.53 -6.70
CA ASN A 170 0.49 -11.23 -5.82
C ASN A 170 0.28 -12.37 -4.83
N SER A 171 0.43 -12.07 -3.53
CA SER A 171 0.42 -13.06 -2.45
C SER A 171 -0.66 -12.77 -1.42
N GLN A 172 -1.76 -13.52 -1.49
CA GLN A 172 -2.73 -13.58 -0.40
C GLN A 172 -2.22 -14.53 0.71
N VAL A 173 -2.04 -14.04 1.93
CA VAL A 173 -1.40 -14.84 2.99
C VAL A 173 -2.17 -16.11 3.35
N GLN A 174 -3.51 -16.07 3.31
CA GLN A 174 -4.36 -17.25 3.57
C GLN A 174 -4.24 -18.32 2.47
N THR A 175 -3.89 -17.93 1.24
CA THR A 175 -3.68 -18.86 0.12
C THR A 175 -2.28 -19.47 0.15
N VAL A 176 -1.27 -18.66 0.49
CA VAL A 176 0.13 -19.12 0.53
C VAL A 176 0.42 -19.96 1.78
N CYS A 177 -0.13 -19.58 2.93
CA CYS A 177 0.08 -20.23 4.21
C CYS A 177 -1.24 -20.79 4.80
N PRO A 178 -1.96 -21.69 4.10
CA PRO A 178 -3.28 -22.12 4.53
C PRO A 178 -3.23 -22.86 5.87
N ASN A 179 -4.07 -22.44 6.81
CA ASN A 179 -4.17 -23.01 8.17
C ASN A 179 -2.86 -22.97 8.98
N GLN A 180 -1.97 -22.03 8.65
CA GLN A 180 -0.70 -21.80 9.34
C GLN A 180 -0.68 -20.40 9.97
N ALA A 181 0.26 -20.16 10.88
CA ALA A 181 0.32 -18.93 11.66
C ALA A 181 0.43 -17.67 10.79
N ALA A 182 1.25 -17.69 9.73
CA ALA A 182 1.39 -16.56 8.80
C ALA A 182 0.16 -16.36 7.89
N GLY A 183 -0.70 -17.37 7.74
CA GLY A 183 -1.95 -17.27 6.97
C GLY A 183 -3.18 -17.14 7.85
N GLY A 184 -3.03 -16.73 9.11
CA GLY A 184 -4.14 -16.43 10.01
C GLY A 184 -4.90 -15.15 9.62
N ASN A 185 -5.67 -14.61 10.57
CA ASN A 185 -6.38 -13.34 10.38
C ASN A 185 -5.43 -12.17 10.67
N PHE A 186 -4.90 -11.58 9.61
CA PHE A 186 -4.10 -10.35 9.69
C PHE A 186 -4.96 -9.17 9.29
N THR A 187 -4.99 -8.16 10.16
CA THR A 187 -5.59 -6.86 9.90
C THR A 187 -4.80 -6.08 8.85
N HIS A 188 -5.34 -4.94 8.42
CA HIS A 188 -4.73 -4.06 7.44
C HIS A 188 -3.27 -3.72 7.83
N GLU A 189 -3.06 -3.12 8.99
CA GLU A 189 -1.75 -2.84 9.59
C GLU A 189 -1.03 -4.10 10.06
N GLY A 190 -1.76 -5.13 10.47
CA GLY A 190 -1.15 -6.36 10.95
C GLY A 190 -0.30 -7.08 9.90
N MET A 191 -0.60 -6.85 8.63
CA MET A 191 0.22 -7.32 7.51
C MET A 191 1.67 -6.81 7.54
N LEU A 192 1.97 -5.71 8.24
CA LEU A 192 3.34 -5.17 8.34
C LEU A 192 4.26 -6.01 9.23
N TYR A 193 3.73 -6.74 10.21
CA TYR A 193 4.53 -7.66 11.01
C TYR A 193 4.46 -9.11 10.53
N ASN A 194 3.69 -9.38 9.47
CA ASN A 194 3.47 -10.73 8.96
C ASN A 194 4.78 -11.38 8.47
N SER A 195 5.03 -12.61 8.92
CA SER A 195 6.22 -13.39 8.55
C SER A 195 6.40 -13.54 7.03
N LEU A 196 5.35 -13.92 6.31
CA LEU A 196 5.40 -14.10 4.86
C LEU A 196 5.61 -12.77 4.13
N ALA A 197 4.96 -11.68 4.58
CA ALA A 197 5.14 -10.36 3.99
C ALA A 197 6.61 -9.91 4.07
N PHE A 198 7.24 -10.09 5.23
CA PHE A 198 8.66 -9.75 5.40
C PHE A 198 9.57 -10.67 4.58
N ALA A 199 9.29 -11.99 4.55
CA ALA A 199 10.07 -12.94 3.75
C ALA A 199 10.03 -12.62 2.25
N LEU A 200 8.86 -12.26 1.70
CA LEU A 200 8.71 -11.84 0.31
C LEU A 200 9.41 -10.51 0.01
N ALA A 201 9.37 -9.56 0.94
CA ALA A 201 10.13 -8.33 0.82
C ALA A 201 11.64 -8.60 0.74
N MET A 202 12.15 -9.46 1.64
CA MET A 202 13.57 -9.81 1.65
C MET A 202 14.01 -10.58 0.40
N ASP A 203 13.16 -11.47 -0.08
CA ASP A 203 13.38 -12.18 -1.33
C ASP A 203 13.43 -11.23 -2.53
N ALA A 204 12.55 -10.22 -2.60
CA ALA A 204 12.61 -9.17 -3.62
C ALA A 204 13.92 -8.35 -3.54
N PHE A 205 14.37 -7.98 -2.33
CA PHE A 205 15.63 -7.23 -2.18
C PHE A 205 16.88 -8.02 -2.57
N THR A 206 16.82 -9.35 -2.61
CA THR A 206 18.01 -10.19 -2.81
C THR A 206 18.01 -10.92 -4.14
N ASN A 207 16.96 -10.76 -4.95
CA ASN A 207 16.81 -11.42 -6.24
C ASN A 207 16.32 -10.44 -7.32
N PRO A 208 16.61 -10.70 -8.60
CA PRO A 208 16.01 -9.93 -9.68
C PRO A 208 14.49 -10.12 -9.74
N GLY A 209 13.77 -9.01 -9.83
CA GLY A 209 12.32 -8.99 -9.99
C GLY A 209 11.58 -9.19 -8.66
N PRO A 210 10.23 -9.27 -8.70
CA PRO A 210 9.43 -9.26 -7.48
C PRO A 210 9.70 -10.50 -6.62
N GLY A 211 9.35 -10.41 -5.34
CA GLY A 211 9.39 -11.50 -4.38
C GLY A 211 8.53 -12.67 -4.83
N GLN A 212 9.08 -13.88 -4.78
CA GLN A 212 8.45 -15.10 -5.27
C GLN A 212 8.28 -16.11 -4.15
N VAL A 213 7.04 -16.56 -3.97
CA VAL A 213 6.69 -17.63 -3.01
C VAL A 213 7.51 -18.89 -3.26
N SER A 214 7.80 -19.23 -4.52
CA SER A 214 8.56 -20.41 -4.90
C SER A 214 10.02 -20.41 -4.45
N ARG A 215 10.56 -19.26 -4.01
CA ARG A 215 11.92 -19.13 -3.49
C ARG A 215 11.99 -19.23 -1.96
N LEU A 216 10.85 -19.31 -1.27
CA LEU A 216 10.77 -19.31 0.18
C LEU A 216 10.70 -20.72 0.77
N ASP A 217 11.29 -20.90 1.96
CA ASP A 217 11.06 -22.06 2.82
C ASP A 217 9.72 -21.92 3.55
N LEU A 218 8.63 -22.28 2.86
CA LEU A 218 7.27 -22.11 3.37
C LEU A 218 6.98 -22.82 4.70
N PRO A 219 7.45 -24.06 4.97
CA PRO A 219 7.33 -24.67 6.29
C PRO A 219 7.80 -23.76 7.44
N THR A 220 8.94 -23.10 7.27
CA THR A 220 9.49 -22.19 8.29
C THR A 220 8.78 -20.84 8.30
N VAL A 221 8.60 -20.22 7.13
CA VAL A 221 7.97 -18.90 7.01
C VAL A 221 6.53 -18.93 7.50
N CYS A 222 5.75 -19.94 7.09
CA CYS A 222 4.33 -20.02 7.44
C CYS A 222 4.09 -20.39 8.91
N ALA A 223 5.05 -21.05 9.58
CA ALA A 223 4.91 -21.48 10.98
C ALA A 223 4.90 -20.32 11.99
N ALA A 224 5.40 -19.15 11.63
CA ALA A 224 5.42 -17.96 12.48
C ALA A 224 4.40 -16.92 12.01
N ALA A 225 3.67 -16.30 12.95
CA ALA A 225 2.80 -15.17 12.61
C ALA A 225 3.62 -13.88 12.41
N LEU A 226 4.56 -13.64 13.32
CA LEU A 226 5.45 -12.48 13.31
C LEU A 226 6.73 -12.78 12.52
N ALA A 227 7.20 -11.79 11.77
CA ALA A 227 8.51 -11.84 11.13
C ALA A 227 9.63 -12.05 12.16
N PRO A 228 10.66 -12.87 11.86
CA PRO A 228 11.76 -13.11 12.79
C PRO A 228 12.43 -11.81 13.23
N GLY A 229 12.57 -11.63 14.55
CA GLY A 229 13.10 -10.40 15.15
C GLY A 229 12.03 -9.42 15.65
N LEU A 230 10.75 -9.70 15.39
CA LEU A 230 9.63 -8.99 16.00
C LEU A 230 9.06 -9.75 17.21
N ASP A 231 8.54 -9.01 18.18
CA ASP A 231 7.90 -9.51 19.38
C ASP A 231 6.47 -8.93 19.60
N ALA A 232 5.88 -9.21 20.76
CA ALA A 232 4.54 -8.73 21.09
C ALA A 232 4.46 -7.19 21.24
N THR A 233 5.55 -6.53 21.62
CA THR A 233 5.61 -5.06 21.71
C THR A 233 5.63 -4.44 20.33
N ASP A 234 6.38 -5.02 19.40
CA ASP A 234 6.40 -4.62 17.99
C ASP A 234 5.01 -4.77 17.35
N LYS A 235 4.37 -5.92 17.59
CA LYS A 235 2.99 -6.18 17.16
C LYS A 235 2.04 -5.12 17.71
N SER A 236 2.06 -4.86 19.02
CA SER A 236 1.19 -3.88 19.67
C SER A 236 1.45 -2.45 19.16
N THR A 237 2.71 -2.10 18.86
CA THR A 237 3.07 -0.82 18.28
C THR A 237 2.48 -0.67 16.88
N THR A 238 2.58 -1.72 16.06
CA THR A 238 1.99 -1.76 14.72
C THR A 238 0.45 -1.71 14.77
N ASP A 239 -0.19 -2.51 15.62
CA ASP A 239 -1.66 -2.52 15.78
C ASP A 239 -2.17 -1.13 16.23
N SER A 240 -1.42 -0.41 17.07
CA SER A 240 -1.82 0.91 17.57
C SER A 240 -1.92 1.96 16.46
N THR A 241 -1.29 1.73 15.31
CA THR A 241 -1.32 2.67 14.17
C THR A 241 -2.73 2.93 13.67
N ILE A 242 -3.65 1.96 13.74
CA ILE A 242 -5.04 2.16 13.29
C ILE A 242 -5.79 3.16 14.18
N THR A 243 -5.51 3.16 15.49
CA THR A 243 -6.10 4.11 16.43
C THR A 243 -5.54 5.52 16.20
N ILE A 244 -4.24 5.62 15.93
CA ILE A 244 -3.59 6.90 15.59
C ILE A 244 -4.16 7.45 14.28
N ALA A 245 -4.31 6.60 13.25
CA ALA A 245 -4.90 6.96 11.97
C ALA A 245 -6.32 7.52 12.15
N ALA A 246 -7.16 6.82 12.91
CA ALA A 246 -8.51 7.28 13.22
C ALA A 246 -8.52 8.65 13.93
N GLY A 247 -7.65 8.86 14.92
CA GLY A 247 -7.52 10.15 15.61
C GLY A 247 -7.08 11.30 14.69
N ASN A 248 -6.11 11.04 13.81
CA ASN A 248 -5.63 12.02 12.83
C ASN A 248 -6.69 12.33 11.77
N VAL A 249 -7.45 11.34 11.31
CA VAL A 249 -8.60 11.54 10.41
C VAL A 249 -9.66 12.42 11.08
N LEU A 250 -10.03 12.12 12.34
CA LEU A 250 -11.06 12.87 13.08
C LEU A 250 -10.68 14.32 13.35
N THR A 251 -9.39 14.60 13.52
CA THR A 251 -8.89 15.94 13.85
C THR A 251 -8.41 16.73 12.62
N TYR A 252 -8.53 16.14 11.43
CA TYR A 252 -8.09 16.75 10.18
C TYR A 252 -8.89 18.01 9.85
N GLN A 253 -8.18 19.13 9.63
CA GLN A 253 -8.82 20.45 9.50
C GLN A 253 -9.17 20.86 8.06
N ASN A 254 -8.52 20.24 7.06
CA ASN A 254 -8.67 20.63 5.65
C ASN A 254 -9.65 19.71 4.90
N GLY A 255 -10.73 19.30 5.56
CA GLY A 255 -11.70 18.39 5.00
C GLY A 255 -12.42 18.95 3.77
N VAL A 256 -12.78 18.08 2.84
CA VAL A 256 -13.54 18.38 1.62
C VAL A 256 -14.79 17.51 1.55
N THR A 257 -15.83 18.00 0.89
CA THR A 257 -17.09 17.27 0.70
C THR A 257 -17.19 16.57 -0.65
N LYS A 258 -16.20 16.78 -1.51
CA LYS A 258 -16.09 16.19 -2.85
C LYS A 258 -14.65 15.81 -3.09
N GLU A 259 -14.46 14.76 -3.87
CA GLU A 259 -13.15 14.35 -4.35
C GLU A 259 -12.44 15.53 -5.05
N PRO A 260 -11.15 15.78 -4.76
CA PRO A 260 -10.38 16.79 -5.48
C PRO A 260 -10.34 16.54 -7.00
N ASN A 261 -10.31 17.62 -7.78
CA ASN A 261 -10.16 17.53 -9.21
C ASN A 261 -8.84 16.83 -9.61
N ILE A 262 -8.90 16.02 -10.66
CA ILE A 262 -7.70 15.42 -11.25
C ILE A 262 -6.78 16.52 -11.80
N LYS A 263 -5.47 16.41 -11.49
CA LYS A 263 -4.43 17.34 -11.98
C LYS A 263 -4.33 17.26 -13.50
N ALA A 264 -3.97 18.38 -14.13
CA ALA A 264 -3.91 18.50 -15.58
C ALA A 264 -3.01 17.45 -16.26
N TYR A 265 -1.92 17.02 -15.61
CA TYR A 265 -1.02 15.99 -16.16
C TYR A 265 -1.67 14.60 -16.28
N ALA A 266 -2.71 14.32 -15.50
CA ALA A 266 -3.42 13.05 -15.46
C ALA A 266 -4.76 13.09 -16.23
N ALA A 267 -5.21 14.27 -16.65
CA ALA A 267 -6.51 14.47 -17.29
C ALA A 267 -6.75 13.60 -18.55
N LYS A 268 -5.68 13.24 -19.27
CA LYS A 268 -5.75 12.35 -20.44
C LYS A 268 -6.21 10.92 -20.10
N ASP A 269 -6.00 10.50 -18.85
CA ASP A 269 -6.32 9.16 -18.35
C ASP A 269 -7.63 9.17 -17.55
N THR A 270 -8.22 10.35 -17.32
CA THR A 270 -9.50 10.50 -16.63
C THR A 270 -10.64 10.01 -17.52
N PRO A 271 -11.44 9.03 -17.08
CA PRO A 271 -12.59 8.60 -17.84
C PRO A 271 -13.55 9.77 -18.08
N THR A 272 -13.98 9.97 -19.33
CA THR A 272 -15.14 10.83 -19.59
C THR A 272 -16.32 10.24 -18.84
N MET A 273 -16.87 10.96 -17.87
CA MET A 273 -18.08 10.54 -17.18
C MET A 273 -19.13 10.17 -18.24
N LYS A 274 -19.53 8.89 -18.28
CA LYS A 274 -20.79 8.55 -18.96
C LYS A 274 -21.85 9.31 -18.19
N SER A 275 -22.47 10.29 -18.84
CA SER A 275 -23.71 10.90 -18.35
C SER A 275 -24.63 9.78 -17.90
N ALA A 276 -25.00 9.77 -16.62
CA ALA A 276 -26.01 8.88 -16.10
C ALA A 276 -27.29 9.13 -16.91
N THR A 277 -27.64 8.16 -17.76
CA THR A 277 -28.96 8.06 -18.39
C THR A 277 -29.86 7.24 -17.50
#